data_AF-A0A7Y9KDR6-F1
#
_entry.id   AF-A0A7Y9KDR6-F1
#
_cell.length_a   1.000
_cell.length_b   1.000
_cell.length_c   1.000
_cell.angle_alpha   90.00
_cell.angle_beta   90.00
_cell.angle_gamma   90.00
#
_symmetry.space_group_name_H-M   'P 1'
#
loop_
_entity.id
_entity.type
_entity.pdbx_description
1 polymer ?
#
loop_
_entity_poly.entity_id
_entity_poly.type
_entity_poly.pdbx_seq_one_letter_code
_entity_poly.pdbx_strand_id
1 'polypeptide(L)'
;MHTWDVMRRDDLGNVFRVAVHDSRVSALAQVMALESGVRHRQTYWVDGPPGPAVRTNRDLYLVFLQLGQEARAASWSLSAFLRSLWKVGAALAGQARLEPDDVAAMFAAAAATPPPAFDAAWSGKDLSLPGDEPDGYADWERVLLSQIADLEDFLAAPPGPRARFGVEAPRPPGSGARATPARWYNFDPATYLECAVAGSLGGWDAADGARVPLPAGPGESPARSYVRTIITMSWTDLARIAVCGQIYE
;
A
#
# COMPACT_ATOMS: atom_id res chain seq x y z
N MET A 1 -18.76 -12.47 20.16
CA MET A 1 -17.68 -11.94 19.32
C MET A 1 -17.36 -12.99 18.28
N HIS A 2 -17.24 -12.57 17.02
CA HIS A 2 -16.80 -13.45 15.96
C HIS A 2 -15.27 -13.36 15.86
N THR A 3 -14.60 -14.50 15.68
CA THR A 3 -13.14 -14.58 15.55
C THR A 3 -12.75 -15.20 14.22
N TRP A 4 -11.55 -14.87 13.74
CA TRP A 4 -10.93 -15.45 12.55
C TRP A 4 -9.64 -16.17 12.96
N ASP A 5 -9.57 -17.46 12.66
CA ASP A 5 -8.47 -18.33 12.98
C ASP A 5 -7.50 -18.39 11.80
N VAL A 6 -6.21 -18.19 12.05
CA VAL A 6 -5.16 -18.46 11.07
C VAL A 6 -4.79 -19.93 11.17
N MET A 7 -4.95 -20.65 10.08
CA MET A 7 -4.73 -22.09 9.99
C MET A 7 -3.47 -22.38 9.18
N ARG A 8 -2.78 -23.47 9.50
CA ARG A 8 -1.61 -23.99 8.78
C ARG A 8 -1.82 -25.46 8.45
N ARG A 9 -1.42 -25.86 7.26
CA ARG A 9 -1.24 -27.27 6.89
C ARG A 9 0.23 -27.55 6.65
N ASP A 10 0.77 -28.58 7.30
CA ASP A 10 2.14 -29.03 7.05
C ASP A 10 2.22 -29.96 5.81
N ASP A 11 3.42 -30.44 5.50
CA ASP A 11 3.69 -31.32 4.36
C ASP A 11 3.18 -32.75 4.55
N LEU A 12 2.80 -33.12 5.78
CA LEU A 12 2.13 -34.38 6.10
C LEU A 12 0.60 -34.26 6.06
N GLY A 13 0.07 -33.07 5.78
CA GLY A 13 -1.35 -32.78 5.73
C GLY A 13 -1.99 -32.49 7.10
N ASN A 14 -1.21 -32.40 8.18
CA ASN A 14 -1.73 -32.06 9.50
C ASN A 14 -2.14 -30.59 9.55
N VAL A 15 -3.31 -30.33 10.14
CA VAL A 15 -3.88 -28.99 10.27
C VAL A 15 -3.71 -28.48 11.68
N PHE A 16 -3.18 -27.26 11.82
CA PHE A 16 -2.97 -26.59 13.10
C PHE A 16 -3.57 -25.19 13.06
N ARG A 17 -4.13 -24.75 14.18
CA ARG A 17 -4.44 -23.34 14.40
C ARG A 17 -3.19 -22.61 14.89
N VAL A 18 -2.80 -21.57 14.18
CA VAL A 18 -1.61 -20.76 14.44
C VAL A 18 -1.92 -19.55 15.32
N ALA A 19 -3.06 -18.88 15.06
CA ALA A 19 -3.46 -17.68 15.76
C ALA A 19 -4.98 -17.45 15.67
N VAL A 20 -5.47 -16.49 16.45
CA VAL A 20 -6.87 -16.04 16.48
C VAL A 20 -6.88 -14.51 16.44
N HIS A 21 -7.77 -13.93 15.64
CA HIS A 21 -7.93 -12.49 15.47
C HIS A 21 -9.39 -12.06 15.59
N ASP A 22 -9.59 -10.82 16.02
CA ASP A 22 -10.92 -10.17 16.08
C ASP A 22 -11.33 -9.55 14.74
N SER A 23 -10.44 -9.58 13.74
CA SER A 23 -10.65 -9.00 12.41
C SER A 23 -10.14 -9.93 11.32
N ARG A 24 -10.94 -10.05 10.25
CA ARG A 24 -10.56 -10.76 9.02
C ARG A 24 -9.31 -10.16 8.37
N VAL A 25 -9.20 -8.83 8.32
CA VAL A 25 -8.04 -8.12 7.75
C VAL A 25 -6.75 -8.46 8.51
N SER A 26 -6.80 -8.49 9.84
CA SER A 26 -5.64 -8.85 10.67
C SER A 26 -5.23 -10.31 10.49
N ALA A 27 -6.20 -11.23 10.38
CA ALA A 27 -5.92 -12.64 10.09
C ALA A 27 -5.28 -12.83 8.71
N LEU A 28 -5.83 -12.18 7.67
CA LEU A 28 -5.28 -12.21 6.31
C LEU A 28 -3.88 -11.58 6.27
N ALA A 29 -3.66 -10.48 6.98
CA ALA A 29 -2.36 -9.82 7.06
C ALA A 29 -1.30 -10.75 7.66
N GLN A 30 -1.64 -11.53 8.69
CA GLN A 30 -0.72 -12.53 9.24
C GLN A 30 -0.43 -13.65 8.23
N VAL A 31 -1.43 -14.13 7.50
CA VAL A 31 -1.22 -15.12 6.42
C VAL A 31 -0.23 -14.57 5.38
N MET A 32 -0.43 -13.33 4.91
CA MET A 32 0.48 -12.71 3.94
C MET A 32 1.90 -12.53 4.50
N ALA A 33 2.03 -12.13 5.76
CA ALA A 33 3.33 -12.01 6.41
C ALA A 33 4.07 -13.36 6.46
N LEU A 34 3.36 -14.46 6.79
CA LEU A 34 3.91 -15.81 6.81
C LEU A 34 4.32 -16.28 5.41
N GLU A 35 3.46 -16.09 4.41
CA GLU A 35 3.71 -16.50 3.01
C GLU A 35 4.78 -15.65 2.30
N SER A 36 5.02 -14.41 2.77
CA SER A 36 6.07 -13.53 2.22
C SER A 36 7.51 -13.91 2.63
N GLY A 37 7.65 -14.92 3.49
CA GLY A 37 8.92 -15.38 4.03
C GLY A 37 9.73 -16.30 3.10
N VAL A 38 10.57 -17.14 3.71
CA VAL A 38 11.31 -18.16 2.98
C VAL A 38 10.33 -19.17 2.40
N ARG A 39 10.49 -19.53 1.12
CA ARG A 39 9.68 -20.56 0.47
C ARG A 39 9.60 -21.82 1.33
N HIS A 40 8.39 -22.21 1.68
CA HIS A 40 8.10 -23.39 2.48
C HIS A 40 7.02 -24.23 1.80
N ARG A 41 6.89 -25.49 2.25
CA ARG A 41 5.81 -26.40 1.80
C ARG A 41 4.52 -26.27 2.60
N GLN A 42 4.53 -25.45 3.64
CA GLN A 42 3.36 -25.18 4.46
C GLN A 42 2.40 -24.27 3.68
N THR A 43 1.11 -24.40 3.96
CA THR A 43 0.08 -23.51 3.42
C THR A 43 -0.69 -22.89 4.57
N TYR A 44 -0.91 -21.57 4.49
CA TYR A 44 -1.68 -20.82 5.48
C TYR A 44 -3.01 -20.33 4.89
N TRP A 45 -4.07 -20.31 5.70
CA TRP A 45 -5.37 -19.74 5.31
C TRP A 45 -6.12 -19.19 6.53
N VAL A 46 -7.18 -18.43 6.28
CA VAL A 46 -8.08 -17.91 7.32
C VAL A 46 -9.34 -18.75 7.36
N ASP A 47 -9.73 -19.18 8.56
CA ASP A 47 -11.03 -19.80 8.85
C ASP A 47 -11.85 -18.88 9.77
N GLY A 48 -13.12 -18.65 9.46
CA GLY A 48 -13.95 -17.70 10.21
C GLY A 48 -15.25 -17.33 9.51
N PRO A 49 -16.04 -16.39 10.08
CA PRO A 49 -17.31 -15.97 9.51
C PRO A 49 -17.19 -15.50 8.06
N PRO A 50 -18.21 -15.77 7.23
CA PRO A 50 -18.22 -15.35 5.84
C PRO A 50 -18.50 -13.85 5.69
N GLY A 51 -18.01 -13.29 4.59
CA GLY A 51 -18.31 -11.92 4.16
C GLY A 51 -17.14 -10.95 4.35
N PRO A 52 -17.10 -9.89 3.52
CA PRO A 52 -16.00 -8.92 3.53
C PRO A 52 -16.08 -8.00 4.75
N ALA A 53 -14.91 -7.68 5.30
CA ALA A 53 -14.74 -6.66 6.33
C ALA A 53 -14.75 -5.24 5.72
N VAL A 54 -14.14 -5.08 4.55
CA VAL A 54 -14.05 -3.83 3.79
C VAL A 54 -15.07 -3.88 2.65
N ARG A 55 -16.08 -3.02 2.70
CA ARG A 55 -17.20 -3.01 1.73
C ARG A 55 -17.23 -1.76 0.87
N THR A 56 -16.67 -0.67 1.37
CA THR A 56 -16.69 0.63 0.74
C THR A 56 -15.29 1.21 0.62
N ASN A 57 -15.12 2.17 -0.29
CA ASN A 57 -13.90 2.97 -0.36
C ASN A 57 -13.61 3.72 0.97
N ARG A 58 -14.65 4.10 1.73
CA ARG A 58 -14.47 4.69 3.06
C ARG A 58 -13.87 3.72 4.07
N ASP A 59 -14.32 2.46 4.07
CA ASP A 59 -13.75 1.44 4.95
C ASP A 59 -12.24 1.28 4.68
N LEU A 60 -11.86 1.22 3.40
CA LEU A 60 -10.46 1.13 3.01
C LEU A 60 -9.68 2.40 3.38
N TYR A 61 -10.26 3.59 3.18
CA TYR A 61 -9.68 4.86 3.60
C TYR A 61 -9.39 4.89 5.11
N LEU A 62 -10.33 4.46 5.94
CA LEU A 62 -10.14 4.42 7.40
C LEU A 62 -9.06 3.43 7.82
N VAL A 63 -8.96 2.27 7.15
CA VAL A 63 -7.87 1.32 7.37
C VAL A 63 -6.52 1.96 7.05
N PHE A 64 -6.38 2.60 5.89
CA PHE A 64 -5.12 3.23 5.48
C PHE A 64 -4.74 4.40 6.39
N LEU A 65 -5.72 5.19 6.82
CA LEU A 65 -5.50 6.28 7.76
C LEU A 65 -4.93 5.75 9.08
N GLN A 66 -5.52 4.69 9.63
CA GLN A 66 -5.05 4.04 10.85
C GLN A 66 -3.64 3.47 10.68
N LEU A 67 -3.40 2.71 9.60
CA LEU A 67 -2.09 2.12 9.30
C LEU A 67 -1.00 3.19 9.14
N GLY A 68 -1.34 4.32 8.52
CA GLY A 68 -0.45 5.47 8.40
C GLY A 68 -0.02 6.04 9.75
N GLN A 69 -0.98 6.22 10.67
CA GLN A 69 -0.67 6.71 12.02
C GLN A 69 0.16 5.69 12.81
N GLU A 70 -0.15 4.40 12.71
CA GLU A 70 0.61 3.33 13.36
C GLU A 70 2.04 3.24 12.85
N ALA A 71 2.24 3.27 11.53
CA ALA A 71 3.57 3.26 10.92
C ALA A 71 4.39 4.49 11.34
N ARG A 72 3.77 5.68 11.38
CA ARG A 72 4.41 6.90 11.89
C ARG A 72 4.76 6.77 13.37
N ALA A 73 3.86 6.26 14.21
CA ALA A 73 4.11 6.08 15.64
C ALA A 73 5.24 5.07 15.90
N ALA A 74 5.33 4.02 15.08
CA ALA A 74 6.42 3.06 15.08
C ALA A 74 7.69 3.56 14.37
N SER A 75 7.74 4.85 13.98
CA SER A 75 8.90 5.50 13.35
C SER A 75 9.38 4.83 12.06
N TRP A 76 8.45 4.26 11.29
CA TRP A 76 8.76 3.74 9.96
C TRP A 76 9.10 4.87 9.00
N SER A 77 10.20 4.72 8.25
CA SER A 77 10.40 5.52 7.04
C SER A 77 9.47 5.04 5.94
N LEU A 78 9.11 5.93 5.01
CA LEU A 78 8.32 5.54 3.84
C LEU A 78 9.05 4.49 2.98
N SER A 79 10.38 4.59 2.81
CA SER A 79 11.18 3.56 2.12
C SER A 79 11.05 2.19 2.79
N ALA A 80 11.15 2.13 4.12
CA ALA A 80 10.97 0.88 4.85
C ALA A 80 9.57 0.30 4.63
N PHE A 81 8.53 1.14 4.73
CA PHE A 81 7.16 0.69 4.51
C PHE A 81 6.95 0.15 3.09
N LEU A 82 7.41 0.87 2.05
CA LEU A 82 7.25 0.43 0.66
C LEU A 82 8.07 -0.82 0.32
N ARG A 83 9.27 -0.99 0.89
CA ARG A 83 10.04 -2.25 0.76
C ARG A 83 9.33 -3.44 1.38
N SER A 84 8.69 -3.23 2.53
CA SER A 84 7.84 -4.26 3.13
C SER A 84 6.62 -4.55 2.27
N LEU A 85 5.96 -3.51 1.75
CA LEU A 85 4.81 -3.64 0.83
C LEU A 85 5.15 -4.43 -0.43
N TRP A 86 6.29 -4.12 -1.06
CA TRP A 86 6.81 -4.87 -2.21
C TRP A 86 6.98 -6.36 -1.88
N LYS A 87 7.59 -6.67 -0.73
CA LYS A 87 7.81 -8.06 -0.29
C LYS A 87 6.50 -8.81 -0.07
N VAL A 88 5.55 -8.23 0.68
CA VAL A 88 4.29 -8.91 1.01
C VAL A 88 3.34 -9.00 -0.19
N GLY A 89 3.38 -8.03 -1.10
CA GLY A 89 2.55 -8.03 -2.31
C GLY A 89 2.83 -9.21 -3.24
N ALA A 90 4.03 -9.79 -3.19
CA ALA A 90 4.37 -10.99 -3.95
C ALA A 90 3.45 -12.19 -3.64
N ALA A 91 2.87 -12.26 -2.43
CA ALA A 91 1.92 -13.32 -2.06
C ALA A 91 0.63 -13.28 -2.91
N LEU A 92 0.30 -12.11 -3.48
CA LEU A 92 -0.89 -11.90 -4.30
C LEU A 92 -0.59 -11.88 -5.80
N ALA A 93 0.68 -12.00 -6.22
CA ALA A 93 1.11 -11.79 -7.61
C ALA A 93 0.38 -12.66 -8.64
N GLY A 94 -0.07 -13.86 -8.25
CA GLY A 94 -0.83 -14.78 -9.11
C GLY A 94 -2.31 -14.44 -9.26
N GLN A 95 -2.83 -13.44 -8.53
CA GLN A 95 -4.23 -13.05 -8.56
C GLN A 95 -4.47 -11.96 -9.60
N ALA A 96 -5.37 -12.22 -10.54
CA ALA A 96 -5.77 -11.23 -11.55
C ALA A 96 -6.66 -10.11 -10.98
N ARG A 97 -7.38 -10.41 -9.89
CA ARG A 97 -8.30 -9.50 -9.19
C ARG A 97 -8.13 -9.70 -7.70
N LEU A 98 -8.17 -8.61 -6.96
CA LEU A 98 -7.98 -8.58 -5.51
C LEU A 98 -9.29 -8.24 -4.82
N GLU A 99 -9.58 -8.87 -3.68
CA GLU A 99 -10.66 -8.41 -2.82
C GLU A 99 -10.19 -7.17 -2.01
N PRO A 100 -11.07 -6.24 -1.65
CA PRO A 100 -10.71 -5.11 -0.79
C PRO A 100 -10.09 -5.53 0.56
N ASP A 101 -10.52 -6.67 1.11
CA ASP A 101 -9.92 -7.27 2.32
C ASP A 101 -8.46 -7.68 2.09
N ASP A 102 -8.13 -8.26 0.94
CA ASP A 102 -6.75 -8.63 0.59
C ASP A 102 -5.88 -7.39 0.44
N VAL A 103 -6.40 -6.33 -0.17
CA VAL A 103 -5.67 -5.05 -0.28
C VAL A 103 -5.43 -4.45 1.09
N ALA A 104 -6.46 -4.35 1.94
CA ALA A 104 -6.31 -3.88 3.31
C ALA A 104 -5.29 -4.72 4.11
N ALA A 105 -5.37 -6.05 3.97
CA ALA A 105 -4.48 -6.99 4.64
C ALA A 105 -3.03 -6.87 4.14
N MET A 106 -2.80 -6.64 2.85
CA MET A 106 -1.48 -6.46 2.27
C MET A 106 -0.78 -5.23 2.87
N PHE A 107 -1.47 -4.10 3.00
CA PHE A 107 -0.92 -2.90 3.63
C PHE A 107 -0.73 -3.07 5.14
N ALA A 108 -1.63 -3.78 5.82
CA ALA A 108 -1.46 -4.12 7.24
C ALA A 108 -0.26 -5.05 7.47
N ALA A 109 -0.07 -6.05 6.59
CA ALA A 109 1.08 -6.95 6.63
C ALA A 109 2.39 -6.18 6.40
N ALA A 110 2.38 -5.19 5.50
CA ALA A 110 3.54 -4.34 5.25
C ALA A 110 3.98 -3.56 6.51
N ALA A 111 3.02 -3.02 7.26
CA ALA A 111 3.27 -2.32 8.54
C ALA A 111 3.80 -3.23 9.66
N ALA A 112 3.62 -4.56 9.55
CA ALA A 112 4.04 -5.53 10.58
C ALA A 112 5.25 -6.40 10.17
N THR A 113 5.63 -6.40 8.89
CA THR A 113 6.67 -7.29 8.36
C THR A 113 8.00 -6.55 8.25
N PRO A 114 9.11 -7.02 8.85
CA PRO A 114 10.41 -6.35 8.72
C PRO A 114 10.79 -6.11 7.25
N PRO A 115 11.19 -4.88 6.88
CA PRO A 115 11.49 -4.55 5.50
C PRO A 115 12.74 -5.30 5.03
N PRO A 116 12.75 -5.85 3.80
CA PRO A 116 13.99 -6.36 3.22
C PRO A 116 15.01 -5.23 3.07
N ALA A 117 16.30 -5.53 3.08
CA ALA A 117 17.33 -4.54 2.77
C ALA A 117 17.08 -3.91 1.39
N PHE A 118 17.48 -2.64 1.24
CA PHE A 118 17.45 -2.01 -0.08
C PHE A 118 18.47 -2.69 -0.99
N ASP A 119 18.05 -3.01 -2.22
CA ASP A 119 18.92 -3.53 -3.28
C ASP A 119 19.29 -2.40 -4.24
N ALA A 120 20.58 -2.06 -4.28
CA ALA A 120 21.11 -1.00 -5.14
C ALA A 120 20.85 -1.25 -6.64
N ALA A 121 20.61 -2.50 -7.05
CA ALA A 121 20.24 -2.82 -8.42
C ALA A 121 18.89 -2.19 -8.83
N TRP A 122 18.00 -1.88 -7.87
CA TRP A 122 16.71 -1.26 -8.17
C TRP A 122 16.86 0.15 -8.75
N SER A 123 17.87 0.93 -8.33
CA SER A 123 18.10 2.27 -8.88
C SER A 123 18.61 2.25 -10.33
N GLY A 124 19.34 1.20 -10.70
CA GLY A 124 19.90 1.02 -12.06
C GLY A 124 18.98 0.27 -13.04
N LYS A 125 17.89 -0.34 -12.55
CA LYS A 125 16.97 -1.12 -13.39
C LYS A 125 16.11 -0.19 -14.25
N ASP A 126 15.91 -0.56 -15.51
CA ASP A 126 14.85 0.05 -16.33
C ASP A 126 13.48 -0.42 -15.82
N LEU A 127 12.77 0.48 -15.17
CA LEU A 127 11.44 0.28 -14.61
C LEU A 127 10.36 0.95 -15.48
N SER A 128 10.66 1.34 -16.72
CA SER A 128 9.65 1.88 -17.62
C SER A 128 8.48 0.91 -17.80
N LEU A 129 7.28 1.47 -17.87
CA LEU A 129 6.07 0.71 -18.16
C LEU A 129 6.05 0.34 -19.65
N PRO A 130 5.59 -0.88 -20.00
CA PRO A 130 5.47 -1.29 -21.39
C PRO A 130 4.37 -0.53 -22.16
N GLY A 131 3.43 0.11 -21.45
CA GLY A 131 2.38 0.96 -22.00
C GLY A 131 2.11 2.18 -21.13
N ASP A 132 1.10 2.96 -21.50
CA ASP A 132 0.78 4.24 -20.84
C ASP A 132 0.21 4.07 -19.42
N GLU A 133 -0.44 2.94 -19.15
CA GLU A 133 -1.00 2.60 -17.84
C GLU A 133 -0.45 1.26 -17.32
N PRO A 134 -0.22 1.13 -16.00
CA PRO A 134 0.16 -0.14 -15.38
C PRO A 134 -0.91 -1.22 -15.59
N ASP A 135 -0.49 -2.40 -16.07
CA ASP A 135 -1.33 -3.59 -16.16
C ASP A 135 -0.70 -4.79 -15.42
N GLY A 136 -1.45 -5.32 -14.46
CA GLY A 136 -1.03 -6.47 -13.65
C GLY A 136 0.08 -6.20 -12.63
N TYR A 137 0.46 -7.28 -11.93
CA TYR A 137 1.41 -7.23 -10.81
C TYR A 137 2.79 -6.69 -11.21
N ALA A 138 3.31 -7.07 -12.38
CA ALA A 138 4.66 -6.69 -12.80
C ALA A 138 4.81 -5.17 -12.98
N ASP A 139 3.77 -4.50 -13.46
CA ASP A 139 3.78 -3.04 -13.62
C ASP A 139 3.58 -2.33 -12.28
N TRP A 140 2.74 -2.87 -11.40
CA TRP A 140 2.65 -2.39 -10.02
C TRP A 140 4.00 -2.51 -9.27
N GLU A 141 4.73 -3.61 -9.47
CA GLU A 141 6.07 -3.78 -8.91
C GLU A 141 7.04 -2.73 -9.46
N ARG A 142 7.01 -2.43 -10.76
CA ARG A 142 7.82 -1.35 -11.35
C ARG A 142 7.52 0.02 -10.72
N VAL A 143 6.25 0.30 -10.45
CA VAL A 143 5.80 1.51 -9.74
C VAL A 143 6.41 1.58 -8.34
N LEU A 144 6.27 0.53 -7.53
CA LEU A 144 6.84 0.52 -6.17
C LEU A 144 8.37 0.61 -6.17
N LEU A 145 9.05 -0.14 -7.03
CA LEU A 145 10.52 -0.09 -7.11
C LEU A 145 11.01 1.30 -7.57
N SER A 146 10.26 1.97 -8.44
CA SER A 146 10.58 3.34 -8.84
C SER A 146 10.50 4.28 -7.64
N GLN A 147 9.46 4.12 -6.82
CA GLN A 147 9.28 4.95 -5.64
C GLN A 147 10.31 4.67 -4.54
N ILE A 148 10.64 3.39 -4.31
CA ILE A 148 11.69 3.00 -3.36
C ILE A 148 13.04 3.60 -3.77
N ALA A 149 13.42 3.48 -5.05
CA ALA A 149 14.68 4.06 -5.52
C ALA A 149 14.70 5.59 -5.42
N ASP A 150 13.59 6.28 -5.70
CA ASP A 150 13.49 7.74 -5.50
C ASP A 150 13.70 8.13 -4.02
N LEU A 151 13.11 7.37 -3.09
CA LEU A 151 13.25 7.64 -1.66
C LEU A 151 14.69 7.42 -1.17
N GLU A 152 15.40 6.44 -1.69
CA GLU A 152 16.83 6.25 -1.40
C GLU A 152 17.69 7.39 -1.97
N ASP A 153 17.36 7.87 -3.17
CA ASP A 153 18.04 9.05 -3.73
C ASP A 153 17.82 10.30 -2.87
N PHE A 154 16.62 10.47 -2.29
CA PHE A 154 16.36 11.54 -1.32
C PHE A 154 17.10 11.34 0.01
N LEU A 155 17.48 10.13 0.41
CA LEU A 155 18.36 9.96 1.58
C LEU A 155 19.78 10.46 1.28
N ALA A 156 20.26 10.26 0.05
CA ALA A 156 21.55 10.78 -0.40
C ALA A 156 21.54 12.29 -0.65
N ALA A 157 20.41 12.84 -1.11
CA ALA A 157 20.19 14.26 -1.35
C ALA A 157 18.85 14.73 -0.72
N PRO A 158 18.82 14.98 0.60
CA PRO A 158 17.58 15.32 1.32
C PRO A 158 16.88 16.55 0.76
N PRO A 159 15.55 16.51 0.56
CA PRO A 159 14.84 17.65 0.05
C PRO A 159 14.74 18.74 1.14
N GLY A 160 14.73 20.00 0.70
CA GLY A 160 14.64 21.15 1.62
C GLY A 160 13.29 21.25 2.34
N PRO A 161 13.12 22.22 3.26
CA PRO A 161 11.91 22.37 4.09
C PRO A 161 10.63 22.69 3.29
N ARG A 162 10.75 22.98 1.99
CA ARG A 162 9.63 23.22 1.07
C ARG A 162 9.21 21.96 0.31
N ALA A 163 9.77 20.78 0.61
CA ALA A 163 9.45 19.51 -0.05
C ALA A 163 7.95 19.20 -0.11
N ARG A 164 7.20 19.60 0.93
CA ARG A 164 5.73 19.47 1.00
C ARG A 164 4.96 20.21 -0.10
N PHE A 165 5.60 21.18 -0.78
CA PHE A 165 5.02 21.87 -1.94
C PHE A 165 5.46 21.24 -3.27
N GLY A 166 6.09 20.08 -3.17
CA GLY A 166 6.53 19.28 -4.29
C GLY A 166 8.01 19.50 -4.62
N VAL A 167 8.70 18.40 -4.86
CA VAL A 167 10.12 18.35 -5.27
C VAL A 167 10.32 17.24 -6.30
N GLU A 168 11.27 17.43 -7.22
CA GLU A 168 11.66 16.40 -8.18
C GLU A 168 12.68 15.45 -7.56
N ALA A 169 12.46 14.14 -7.72
CA ALA A 169 13.40 13.11 -7.30
C ALA A 169 14.66 13.15 -8.19
N PRO A 170 15.85 13.30 -7.59
CA PRO A 170 17.04 13.79 -8.28
C PRO A 170 17.66 12.81 -9.29
N ARG A 171 17.42 11.48 -9.17
CA ARG A 171 17.97 10.38 -9.99
C ARG A 171 19.38 10.63 -10.54
N PRO A 172 20.43 10.09 -9.88
CA PRO A 172 21.81 10.24 -10.34
C PRO A 172 22.02 9.77 -11.80
N PRO A 173 23.01 10.32 -12.51
CA PRO A 173 23.41 9.82 -13.83
C PRO A 173 23.69 8.31 -13.81
N GLY A 174 23.17 7.59 -14.80
CA GLY A 174 23.26 6.13 -14.88
C GLY A 174 22.11 5.38 -14.19
N SER A 175 21.16 6.08 -13.57
CA SER A 175 19.91 5.47 -13.10
C SER A 175 19.06 4.98 -14.27
N GLY A 176 18.29 3.92 -14.04
CA GLY A 176 17.31 3.43 -15.01
C GLY A 176 16.07 4.32 -15.11
N ALA A 177 15.24 4.10 -16.13
CA ALA A 177 13.97 4.81 -16.28
C ALA A 177 12.97 4.41 -15.18
N ARG A 178 12.05 5.32 -14.85
CA ARG A 178 11.04 5.14 -13.78
C ARG A 178 9.64 4.93 -14.37
N ALA A 179 8.79 4.20 -13.64
CA ALA A 179 7.37 4.01 -13.95
C ALA A 179 6.47 5.16 -13.45
N THR A 180 7.00 6.05 -12.60
CA THR A 180 6.25 7.09 -11.92
C THR A 180 6.71 8.49 -12.31
N PRO A 181 5.89 9.54 -12.13
CA PRO A 181 6.37 10.92 -12.22
C PRO A 181 7.58 11.16 -11.30
N ALA A 182 8.42 12.16 -11.62
CA ALA A 182 9.54 12.53 -10.75
C ALA A 182 9.11 13.40 -9.55
N ARG A 183 7.91 13.97 -9.57
CA ARG A 183 7.36 14.85 -8.54
C ARG A 183 6.98 14.09 -7.28
N TRP A 184 7.31 14.62 -6.10
CA TRP A 184 6.97 14.05 -4.79
C TRP A 184 6.44 15.12 -3.83
N TYR A 185 5.36 14.81 -3.10
CA TYR A 185 4.83 15.64 -2.02
C TYR A 185 4.91 14.98 -0.64
N ASN A 186 4.80 13.65 -0.58
CA ASN A 186 4.68 12.90 0.68
C ASN A 186 5.93 12.04 0.97
N PHE A 187 6.47 12.17 2.18
CA PHE A 187 7.74 11.54 2.59
C PHE A 187 7.61 10.68 3.85
N ASP A 188 6.43 10.66 4.47
CA ASP A 188 6.13 9.81 5.63
C ASP A 188 4.94 8.89 5.34
N PRO A 189 4.88 7.69 5.95
CA PRO A 189 3.81 6.73 5.68
C PRO A 189 2.40 7.26 5.89
N ALA A 190 2.18 8.16 6.86
CA ALA A 190 0.83 8.60 7.18
C ALA A 190 0.27 9.57 6.12
N THR A 191 1.06 10.55 5.70
CA THR A 191 0.64 11.44 4.60
C THR A 191 0.53 10.67 3.29
N TYR A 192 1.49 9.79 3.01
CA TYR A 192 1.49 8.95 1.82
C TYR A 192 0.22 8.09 1.72
N LEU A 193 -0.15 7.35 2.76
CA LEU A 193 -1.31 6.44 2.73
C LEU A 193 -2.64 7.18 2.71
N GLU A 194 -2.74 8.30 3.43
CA GLU A 194 -3.92 9.18 3.40
C GLU A 194 -4.15 9.70 1.98
N CYS A 195 -3.14 10.35 1.39
CA CYS A 195 -3.22 10.91 0.04
C CYS A 195 -3.40 9.83 -1.02
N ALA A 196 -2.81 8.65 -0.82
CA ALA A 196 -2.97 7.50 -1.72
C ALA A 196 -4.44 7.13 -1.91
N VAL A 197 -5.18 6.91 -0.83
CA VAL A 197 -6.59 6.50 -0.93
C VAL A 197 -7.51 7.68 -1.23
N ALA A 198 -7.25 8.85 -0.62
CA ALA A 198 -8.09 10.03 -0.85
C ALA A 198 -8.06 10.49 -2.31
N GLY A 199 -6.90 10.44 -2.96
CA GLY A 199 -6.73 10.85 -4.36
C GLY A 199 -7.18 9.80 -5.38
N SER A 200 -7.04 8.51 -5.06
CA SER A 200 -7.36 7.43 -6.01
C SER A 200 -8.80 6.92 -5.89
N LEU A 201 -9.31 6.74 -4.66
CA LEU A 201 -10.60 6.12 -4.40
C LEU A 201 -11.62 7.06 -3.77
N GLY A 202 -11.16 8.15 -3.14
CA GLY A 202 -12.01 9.02 -2.34
C GLY A 202 -12.54 8.30 -1.10
N GLY A 203 -13.80 8.55 -0.74
CA GLY A 203 -14.47 7.96 0.42
C GLY A 203 -14.16 8.64 1.76
N TRP A 204 -13.28 9.64 1.76
CA TRP A 204 -12.93 10.44 2.94
C TRP A 204 -14.03 11.43 3.33
N ASP A 205 -14.06 11.80 4.60
CA ASP A 205 -14.97 12.80 5.15
C ASP A 205 -14.21 13.77 6.07
N ALA A 206 -14.66 15.02 6.12
CA ALA A 206 -14.06 16.02 7.03
C ALA A 206 -14.17 15.58 8.50
N ALA A 207 -15.21 14.82 8.85
CA ALA A 207 -15.40 14.26 10.18
C ALA A 207 -14.34 13.19 10.55
N ASP A 208 -13.61 12.64 9.57
CA ASP A 208 -12.50 11.72 9.84
C ASP A 208 -11.26 12.45 10.40
N GLY A 209 -11.26 13.79 10.38
CA GLY A 209 -10.24 14.62 11.04
C GLY A 209 -8.89 14.70 10.33
N ALA A 210 -8.72 13.99 9.21
CA ALA A 210 -7.48 13.97 8.44
C ALA A 210 -7.46 14.99 7.29
N ARG A 211 -8.62 15.28 6.69
CA ARG A 211 -8.74 16.21 5.56
C ARG A 211 -9.68 17.36 5.85
N VAL A 212 -9.27 18.56 5.46
CA VAL A 212 -10.12 19.75 5.46
C VAL A 212 -10.47 20.08 4.01
N PRO A 213 -11.76 20.03 3.62
CA PRO A 213 -12.17 20.45 2.29
C PRO A 213 -11.74 21.90 2.04
N LEU A 214 -11.18 22.18 0.86
CA LEU A 214 -10.97 23.56 0.46
C LEU A 214 -12.32 24.30 0.43
N PRO A 215 -12.37 25.57 0.86
CA PRO A 215 -13.57 26.38 0.72
C PRO A 215 -13.99 26.41 -0.75
N ALA A 216 -15.25 26.09 -1.02
CA ALA A 216 -15.79 26.19 -2.37
C ALA A 216 -15.70 27.64 -2.85
N GLY A 217 -15.30 27.85 -4.11
CA GLY A 217 -15.41 29.17 -4.73
C GLY A 217 -16.87 29.63 -4.80
N PRO A 218 -17.13 30.93 -5.03
CA PRO A 218 -18.49 31.45 -5.19
C PRO A 218 -19.25 30.68 -6.30
N GLY A 219 -20.30 29.96 -5.93
CA GLY A 219 -21.12 29.16 -6.85
C GLY A 219 -20.65 27.72 -7.06
N GLU A 220 -19.55 27.30 -6.46
CA GLU A 220 -19.08 25.92 -6.51
C GLU A 220 -19.72 25.08 -5.40
N SER A 221 -19.95 23.79 -5.70
CA SER A 221 -20.31 22.84 -4.66
C SER A 221 -19.08 22.51 -3.81
N PRO A 222 -19.23 22.29 -2.49
CA PRO A 222 -18.14 21.81 -1.65
C PRO A 222 -17.51 20.56 -2.23
N ALA A 223 -16.19 20.43 -2.09
CA ALA A 223 -15.50 19.18 -2.41
C ALA A 223 -16.13 18.04 -1.62
N ARG A 224 -16.69 17.05 -2.33
CA ARG A 224 -17.35 15.87 -1.74
C ARG A 224 -16.61 14.62 -2.19
N SER A 225 -16.31 13.77 -1.22
CA SER A 225 -15.89 12.39 -1.47
C SER A 225 -17.11 11.48 -1.35
N TYR A 226 -17.50 10.80 -2.43
CA TYR A 226 -18.65 9.89 -2.39
C TYR A 226 -18.23 8.54 -1.83
N VAL A 227 -19.03 8.03 -0.89
CA VAL A 227 -18.92 6.65 -0.41
C VAL A 227 -19.57 5.73 -1.43
N ARG A 228 -18.83 4.72 -1.90
CA ARG A 228 -19.31 3.70 -2.84
C ARG A 228 -18.85 2.32 -2.43
N THR A 229 -19.66 1.32 -2.76
CA THR A 229 -19.28 -0.08 -2.60
C THR A 229 -18.10 -0.42 -3.51
N ILE A 230 -17.14 -1.14 -2.95
CA ILE A 230 -16.03 -1.77 -3.68
C ILE A 230 -16.12 -3.28 -3.47
N ILE A 231 -16.07 -4.03 -4.57
CA ILE A 231 -16.20 -5.49 -4.54
C ILE A 231 -14.95 -6.20 -5.08
N THR A 232 -14.14 -5.48 -5.85
CA THR A 232 -12.90 -5.99 -6.43
C THR A 232 -11.99 -4.81 -6.75
N MET A 233 -10.69 -5.06 -6.76
CA MET A 233 -9.65 -4.12 -7.13
C MET A 233 -8.68 -4.80 -8.10
N SER A 234 -8.11 -4.00 -8.99
CA SER A 234 -7.09 -4.42 -9.95
C SER A 234 -5.69 -3.95 -9.52
N TRP A 235 -4.65 -4.55 -10.10
CA TRP A 235 -3.29 -4.04 -9.94
C TRP A 235 -3.12 -2.61 -10.47
N THR A 236 -3.92 -2.22 -11.48
CA THR A 236 -4.00 -0.83 -11.95
C THR A 236 -4.53 0.10 -10.85
N ASP A 237 -5.56 -0.31 -10.09
CA ASP A 237 -6.05 0.47 -8.94
C ASP A 237 -4.97 0.63 -7.87
N LEU A 238 -4.21 -0.44 -7.59
CA LEU A 238 -3.10 -0.40 -6.63
C LEU A 238 -1.94 0.49 -7.11
N ALA A 239 -1.65 0.49 -8.41
CA ALA A 239 -0.65 1.38 -8.98
C ALA A 239 -1.11 2.85 -8.90
N ARG A 240 -2.40 3.12 -9.14
CA ARG A 240 -3.00 4.45 -8.94
C ARG A 240 -2.94 4.89 -7.48
N ILE A 241 -3.24 3.99 -6.52
CA ILE A 241 -3.08 4.25 -5.08
C ILE A 241 -1.63 4.65 -4.78
N ALA A 242 -0.65 3.87 -5.24
CA ALA A 242 0.77 4.16 -5.00
C ALA A 242 1.20 5.51 -5.61
N VAL A 243 0.83 5.79 -6.86
CA VAL A 243 1.15 7.06 -7.52
C VAL A 243 0.46 8.24 -6.82
N CYS A 244 -0.81 8.11 -6.44
CA CYS A 244 -1.50 9.14 -5.65
C CYS A 244 -0.80 9.38 -4.31
N GLY A 245 -0.31 8.33 -3.63
CA GLY A 245 0.44 8.50 -2.39
C GLY A 245 1.68 9.36 -2.57
N GLN A 246 2.31 9.30 -3.75
CA GLN A 246 3.47 10.13 -4.09
C GLN A 246 3.09 11.57 -4.49
N ILE A 247 2.10 11.74 -5.39
CA ILE A 247 1.89 13.02 -6.10
C ILE A 247 0.70 13.85 -5.60
N TYR A 248 -0.18 13.29 -4.77
CA TYR A 248 -1.41 13.95 -4.35
C TYR A 248 -1.19 14.76 -3.07
N GLU A 249 -1.82 15.94 -3.03
CA GLU A 249 -1.79 16.93 -1.94
C GLU A 249 -3.10 16.94 -1.13
#